data_AF-A0A820KXF2-F1
#
_entry.id   AF-A0A820KXF2-F1
#
_cell.length_a   1.000
_cell.length_b   1.000
_cell.length_c   1.000
_cell.angle_alpha   90.00
_cell.angle_beta   90.00
_cell.angle_gamma   90.00
#
_symmetry.space_group_name_H-M   'P 1'
#
loop_
_entity.id
_entity.type
_entity.pdbx_description
1 polymer ?
#
loop_
_entity_poly.entity_id
_entity_poly.type
_entity_poly.pdbx_seq_one_letter_code
_entity_poly.pdbx_strand_id
1 'polypeptide(L)'
;MYPTVENLLSTLLSQYPEFPIQSITSLRREMKALGFKYRKTKKAKVLMDSVTFQAQRAIYFRKIDQLRSNNSILYYHDETWL
;
A
#
# COMPACT_ATOMS: atom_id res chain seq x y z
N MET A 1 -1.43 7.81 -13.77
CA MET A 1 -0.67 8.75 -12.89
C MET A 1 0.11 7.90 -11.89
N TYR A 2 1.39 8.17 -11.64
CA TYR A 2 2.13 7.39 -10.64
C TYR A 2 1.77 7.88 -9.22
N PRO A 3 1.68 6.98 -8.21
CA PRO A 3 1.41 7.39 -6.84
C PRO A 3 2.62 8.16 -6.29
N THR A 4 2.47 9.47 -6.13
CA THR A 4 3.43 10.33 -5.42
C THR A 4 2.92 10.63 -4.03
N VAL A 5 3.82 11.09 -3.15
CA VAL A 5 3.44 11.49 -1.79
C VAL A 5 2.48 12.67 -1.81
N GLU A 6 2.62 13.59 -2.78
CA GLU A 6 1.70 14.72 -2.91
C GLU A 6 0.28 14.26 -3.25
N ASN A 7 0.14 13.36 -4.22
CA ASN A 7 -1.17 12.81 -4.60
C ASN A 7 -1.79 12.00 -3.47
N LEU A 8 -0.98 11.27 -2.70
CA LEU A 8 -1.48 10.52 -1.56
C LEU A 8 -1.99 11.48 -0.47
N LEU A 9 -1.23 12.52 -0.15
CA LEU A 9 -1.63 13.50 0.85
C LEU A 9 -2.92 14.23 0.46
N SER A 10 -3.03 14.67 -0.80
CA SER A 10 -4.24 15.34 -1.28
C SER A 10 -5.46 14.43 -1.21
N THR A 11 -5.29 13.14 -1.55
CA THR A 11 -6.36 12.14 -1.45
C THR A 11 -6.75 11.89 0.00
N LEU A 12 -5.77 11.75 0.91
CA LEU A 12 -6.01 11.52 2.34
C LEU A 12 -6.75 12.69 2.97
N LEU A 13 -6.33 13.93 2.73
CA LEU A 13 -6.99 15.11 3.28
C LEU A 13 -8.38 15.34 2.66
N SER A 14 -8.59 14.94 1.41
CA SER A 14 -9.91 15.02 0.76
C SER A 14 -10.91 14.00 1.29
N GLN A 15 -10.46 12.79 1.62
CA GLN A 15 -11.33 11.71 2.11
C GLN A 15 -11.48 11.73 3.64
N TYR A 16 -10.44 12.17 4.34
CA TYR A 16 -10.34 12.18 5.79
C TYR A 16 -9.77 13.53 6.26
N PRO A 17 -10.62 14.56 6.42
CA PRO A 17 -10.18 15.90 6.83
C PRO A 17 -9.47 15.91 8.20
N GLU A 18 -9.86 15.00 9.08
CA GLU A 18 -9.29 14.82 10.43
C GLU A 18 -7.93 14.09 10.44
N PHE A 19 -7.37 13.77 9.26
CA PHE A 19 -6.11 13.04 9.19
C PHE A 19 -4.98 13.87 9.84
N PRO A 20 -4.23 13.30 10.81
CA PRO A 20 -3.33 14.07 11.67
C PRO A 20 -2.10 14.62 10.95
N ILE A 21 -1.78 14.11 9.76
CA ILE A 21 -0.58 14.49 9.01
C ILE A 21 -0.97 15.37 7.83
N GLN A 22 -0.66 16.66 7.94
CA GLN A 22 -0.98 17.65 6.92
C GLN A 22 0.22 18.05 6.04
N SER A 23 1.43 17.57 6.35
CA SER A 23 2.64 17.92 5.60
C SER A 23 3.21 16.74 4.81
N ILE A 24 3.70 17.03 3.59
CA ILE A 24 4.33 16.04 2.69
C ILE A 24 5.57 15.42 3.33
N THR A 25 6.33 16.21 4.09
CA THR A 25 7.56 15.75 4.75
C THR A 25 7.27 14.79 5.89
N SER A 26 6.27 15.10 6.74
CA SER A 26 5.83 14.21 7.81
C SER A 26 5.25 12.92 7.24
N LEU A 27 4.40 13.01 6.21
CA LEU A 27 3.85 11.83 5.54
C LEU A 27 4.98 10.95 4.99
N ARG A 28 5.95 11.55 4.30
CA ARG A 28 7.12 10.80 3.77
C ARG A 28 7.89 10.06 4.86
N ARG A 29 8.02 10.66 6.06
CA ARG A 29 8.70 10.03 7.21
C ARG A 29 7.92 8.83 7.71
N GLU A 30 6.62 8.95 7.91
CA GLU A 30 5.77 7.84 8.36
C GLU A 30 5.75 6.70 7.35
N MET A 31 5.60 7.01 6.06
CA MET A 31 5.67 6.00 5.01
C MET A 31 7.02 5.26 4.98
N LYS A 32 8.11 5.97 5.27
CA LYS A 32 9.43 5.34 5.40
C LYS A 32 9.49 4.43 6.63
N ALA A 33 8.89 4.84 7.75
CA ALA A 33 8.80 4.02 8.96
C ALA A 33 7.98 2.74 8.73
N LEU A 34 6.91 2.82 7.93
CA LEU A 34 6.12 1.68 7.47
C LEU A 34 6.84 0.78 6.45
N GLY A 35 8.06 1.14 6.03
CA GLY A 35 8.87 0.31 5.13
C GLY A 35 8.63 0.55 3.63
N PHE A 36 7.88 1.60 3.25
CA PHE A 36 7.75 1.97 1.84
C PHE A 36 9.08 2.48 1.27
N LYS A 37 9.33 2.16 0.00
CA LYS A 37 10.50 2.61 -0.75
C LYS A 37 10.10 3.67 -1.78
N TYR A 38 11.04 4.56 -2.09
CA TYR A 38 10.85 5.61 -3.08
C TYR A 38 11.76 5.38 -4.27
N ARG A 39 11.19 5.31 -5.47
CA ARG A 39 11.96 5.19 -6.70
C ARG A 39 11.86 6.47 -7.51
N LYS A 40 13.00 7.04 -7.87
CA LYS A 40 13.05 8.14 -8.84
C LYS A 40 12.79 7.56 -10.23
N THR A 41 11.73 8.02 -10.88
CA THR A 41 11.48 7.83 -12.31
C THR A 41 11.85 9.12 -13.05
N LYS A 42 11.95 9.10 -14.39
CA LYS A 42 12.29 10.29 -15.21
C LYS A 42 11.42 11.52 -14.91
N LYS A 43 10.17 11.33 -14.45
CA LYS A 43 9.19 12.40 -14.24
C LYS A 43 8.84 12.68 -12.77
N ALA A 44 8.99 11.72 -11.86
CA ALA A 44 8.53 11.86 -10.48
C ALA A 44 9.21 10.89 -9.52
N LYS A 45 9.12 11.16 -8.21
CA LYS A 45 9.44 10.20 -7.15
C LYS A 45 8.19 9.39 -6.85
N VAL A 46 8.23 8.10 -7.20
CA VAL A 46 7.10 7.20 -7.04
C VAL A 46 7.24 6.45 -5.73
N LEU A 47 6.15 6.41 -4.98
CA LEU A 47 6.00 5.56 -3.80
C LEU A 47 5.80 4.11 -4.25
N MET A 48 6.60 3.20 -3.71
CA MET A 48 6.54 1.77 -4.02
C MET A 48 6.64 0.95 -2.73
N ASP A 49 6.00 -0.20 -2.72
CA ASP A 49 6.21 -1.19 -1.67
C ASP A 49 7.66 -1.66 -1.66
N SER A 50 8.12 -2.17 -0.51
CA SER A 50 9.41 -2.85 -0.45
C SER A 50 9.40 -4.10 -1.34
N VAL A 51 10.53 -4.42 -1.97
CA VAL A 51 10.66 -5.63 -2.80
C VAL A 51 10.32 -6.89 -2.00
N THR A 52 10.72 -6.93 -0.73
CA THR A 52 10.41 -8.03 0.19
C THR A 52 8.91 -8.19 0.39
N PHE A 53 8.19 -7.09 0.64
CA PHE A 53 6.74 -7.10 0.80
C PHE A 53 6.04 -7.54 -0.50
N GLN A 54 6.49 -7.03 -1.64
CA GLN A 54 5.97 -7.45 -2.95
C GLN A 54 6.17 -8.95 -3.19
N ALA A 55 7.33 -9.50 -2.84
CA ALA A 55 7.62 -10.93 -2.97
C ALA A 55 6.70 -11.77 -2.06
N GLN A 56 6.53 -11.39 -0.80
CA GLN A 56 5.61 -12.07 0.13
C GLN A 56 4.16 -12.03 -0.38
N ARG A 57 3.73 -10.87 -0.88
CA ARG A 57 2.40 -10.69 -1.46
C ARG A 57 2.20 -11.56 -2.70
N ALA A 58 3.20 -11.66 -3.57
CA ALA A 58 3.14 -12.56 -4.74
C ALA A 58 3.04 -14.04 -4.33
N ILE A 59 3.80 -14.46 -3.31
CA ILE A 59 3.72 -15.83 -2.77
C ILE A 59 2.31 -16.10 -2.21
N TYR A 60 1.76 -15.15 -1.46
CA TYR A 60 0.41 -15.25 -0.91
C TYR A 60 -0.64 -15.41 -2.00
N PHE A 61 -0.63 -14.56 -3.03
CA PHE A 61 -1.57 -14.68 -4.14
C PHE A 61 -1.42 -15.98 -4.91
N ARG A 62 -0.18 -16.45 -5.15
CA ARG A 62 0.04 -17.75 -5.77
C ARG A 62 -0.60 -18.90 -4.99
N LYS A 63 -0.54 -18.85 -3.65
CA LYS A 63 -1.21 -19.84 -2.80
C LYS A 63 -2.73 -19.77 -2.90
N ILE A 64 -3.30 -18.55 -2.93
CA ILE A 64 -4.74 -18.37 -3.16
C ILE A 64 -5.15 -18.97 -4.49
N ASP A 65 -4.41 -18.69 -5.56
CA ASP A 65 -4.74 -19.19 -6.90
C ASP A 65 -4.68 -20.72 -6.94
N GLN A 66 -3.72 -21.35 -6.26
CA GLN A 66 -3.66 -22.81 -6.11
C GLN A 66 -4.85 -23.37 -5.32
N LEU A 67 -5.29 -22.71 -4.26
CA LEU A 67 -6.47 -23.15 -3.49
C LEU A 67 -7.75 -23.02 -4.33
N ARG A 68 -7.86 -21.96 -5.13
CA ARG A 68 -8.97 -21.78 -6.08
C ARG A 68 -8.97 -22.83 -7.18
N SER A 69 -7.81 -23.15 -7.76
CA SER A 69 -7.72 -24.20 -8.79
C SER A 69 -8.09 -25.58 -8.26
N ASN A 70 -7.86 -25.82 -6.97
CA ASN A 70 -8.19 -27.08 -6.31
C ASN A 70 -9.62 -27.11 -5.76
N ASN A 71 -10.47 -26.16 -6.17
CA ASN A 71 -11.86 -26.01 -5.74
C ASN A 71 -12.03 -25.99 -4.20
N SER A 72 -11.00 -25.52 -3.49
CA SER A 72 -11.01 -25.41 -2.03
C SER A 72 -11.84 -24.22 -1.59
N ILE A 73 -12.62 -24.37 -0.52
CA ILE A 73 -13.42 -23.28 0.04
C ILE A 73 -12.48 -22.33 0.80
N LEU A 74 -12.42 -21.07 0.36
CA LEU A 74 -11.63 -20.01 0.99
C LEU A 74 -12.52 -19.19 1.92
N TYR A 75 -12.19 -19.17 3.22
CA TYR A 75 -12.81 -18.29 4.19
C TYR A 75 -11.85 -17.15 4.52
N TYR A 76 -12.32 -15.91 4.32
CA TYR A 76 -11.58 -14.71 4.69
C TYR A 76 -12.08 -14.25 6.07
N HIS A 77 -11.24 -14.40 7.09
CA HIS A 77 -11.55 -14.03 8.47
C HIS A 77 -11.28 -12.55 8.77
N ASP A 78 -11.51 -11.65 7.81
CA ASP A 78 -11.26 -10.23 8.08
C ASP A 78 -12.19 -9.74 9.17
N GLU A 79 -11.60 -9.19 10.23
CA GLU A 79 -12.31 -8.62 11.36
C GLU A 79 -12.83 -7.25 10.93
N THR A 80 -14.00 -7.21 10.29
CA THR A 80 -14.78 -5.97 10.23
C THR A 80 -15.25 -5.66 11.65
N TRP A 81 -14.51 -4.79 12.34
CA TRP A 81 -15.00 -4.14 13.55
C TRP A 81 -16.26 -3.36 13.17
N LEU A 82 -17.42 -3.85 13.65
CA LEU A 82 -18.71 -3.16 13.56
C LEU A 82 -18.78 -1.99 14.54
#